data_AF-A0A7C2MSW1-F1
#
_entry.id   AF-A0A7C2MSW1-F1
#
_cell.length_a   1.000
_cell.length_b   1.000
_cell.length_c   1.000
_cell.angle_alpha   90.00
_cell.angle_beta   90.00
_cell.angle_gamma   90.00
#
_symmetry.space_group_name_H-M   'P 1'
#
loop_
_entity.id
_entity.type
_entity.pdbx_description
1 polymer ?
#
loop_
_entity_poly.entity_id
_entity_poly.type
_entity_poly.pdbx_seq_one_letter_code
_entity_poly.pdbx_strand_id
1 'polypeptide(L)'
;IALSRNIPAVRIMQEIGVQRVGRLVERLGLPNPMAPYLSSALGATEEPLLDIVKAYAVFANLGRRVYPHFIRRVLDRDGTELERWPSPAPDEILSSYVASTVVRLMQEVVNHGTAASIRAHGEFSGWDIGGKTGTVNDFTDAWFIGYTPTVCTGVWIGFDEKKPLGNKETGAVAALPVWIEFMKAYTKGQPPRRFQLVMTPPPMMAQLQEQRRLERGGGWVEGSHGQPLPIVGGPPNLNVLPSTLLPIEQRSDRDGRGRAEEASEPALPRTVPATPLPPAEQRQRRPRRTEP
;
A
#
# COMPACT_ATOMS: atom_id res chain seq x y z
N ILE A 1 -2.62 -8.09 -13.57
CA ILE A 1 -2.86 -6.92 -12.70
C ILE A 1 -3.82 -5.92 -13.36
N ALA A 2 -3.50 -5.36 -14.54
CA ALA A 2 -4.34 -4.37 -15.24
C ALA A 2 -5.84 -4.74 -15.37
N LEU A 3 -6.12 -5.99 -15.75
CA LEU A 3 -7.47 -6.53 -15.94
C LEU A 3 -8.09 -7.14 -14.67
N SER A 4 -7.44 -7.02 -13.51
CA SER A 4 -7.93 -7.53 -12.21
C SER A 4 -8.41 -9.01 -12.24
N ARG A 5 -7.66 -9.89 -12.92
CA ARG A 5 -8.04 -11.31 -13.03
C ARG A 5 -7.76 -12.07 -11.73
N ASN A 6 -8.81 -12.67 -11.16
CA ASN A 6 -8.77 -13.42 -9.89
C ASN A 6 -7.93 -14.70 -9.98
N ILE A 7 -8.09 -15.51 -11.03
CA ILE A 7 -7.41 -16.83 -11.14
C ILE A 7 -5.88 -16.68 -11.10
N PRO A 8 -5.24 -15.78 -11.88
CA PRO A 8 -3.79 -15.56 -11.77
C PRO A 8 -3.35 -15.10 -10.38
N ALA A 9 -4.12 -14.24 -9.70
CA ALA A 9 -3.78 -13.77 -8.36
C ALA A 9 -3.74 -14.93 -7.34
N VAL A 10 -4.75 -15.80 -7.38
CA VAL A 10 -4.82 -16.99 -6.53
C VAL A 10 -3.67 -17.95 -6.84
N ARG A 11 -3.38 -18.22 -8.12
CA ARG A 11 -2.27 -19.11 -8.52
C ARG A 11 -0.90 -18.60 -8.08
N ILE A 12 -0.66 -17.29 -8.21
CA ILE A 12 0.59 -16.68 -7.74
C ILE A 12 0.71 -16.79 -6.22
N MET A 13 -0.36 -16.51 -5.47
CA MET A 13 -0.34 -16.68 -4.01
C MET A 13 -0.12 -18.15 -3.61
N GLN A 14 -0.67 -19.10 -4.36
CA GLN A 14 -0.45 -20.53 -4.13
C GLN A 14 1.00 -20.93 -4.37
N GLU A 15 1.63 -20.44 -5.43
CA GLU A 15 3.05 -20.71 -5.75
C GLU A 15 4.01 -20.09 -4.72
N ILE A 16 3.71 -18.87 -4.25
CA ILE A 16 4.53 -18.16 -3.26
C ILE A 16 4.30 -18.69 -1.83
N GLY A 17 3.07 -19.07 -1.52
CA GLY A 17 2.61 -19.47 -0.19
C GLY A 17 2.01 -18.32 0.60
N VAL A 18 0.81 -18.55 1.15
CA VAL A 18 0.00 -17.55 1.89
C VAL A 18 0.77 -16.88 3.03
N GLN A 19 1.54 -17.67 3.79
CA GLN A 19 2.33 -17.16 4.93
C GLN A 19 3.40 -16.15 4.52
N ARG A 20 4.03 -16.33 3.35
CA ARG A 20 5.03 -15.37 2.85
C ARG A 20 4.36 -14.05 2.44
N VAL A 21 3.18 -14.14 1.84
CA VAL A 21 2.38 -12.97 1.47
C VAL A 21 1.90 -12.22 2.71
N GLY A 22 1.43 -12.94 3.75
CA GLY A 22 1.03 -12.33 5.03
C GLY A 22 2.14 -11.51 5.68
N ARG A 23 3.37 -12.06 5.74
CA ARG A 23 4.53 -11.29 6.24
C ARG A 23 4.84 -10.05 5.41
N LEU A 24 4.61 -10.07 4.09
CA LEU A 24 4.77 -8.88 3.27
C LEU A 24 3.70 -7.83 3.58
N VAL A 25 2.45 -8.25 3.78
CA VAL A 25 1.33 -7.39 4.20
C VAL A 25 1.64 -6.71 5.54
N GLU A 26 2.11 -7.46 6.53
CA GLU A 26 2.56 -6.92 7.82
C GLU A 26 3.72 -5.92 7.64
N ARG A 27 4.71 -6.25 6.81
CA ARG A 27 5.82 -5.33 6.48
C ARG A 27 5.37 -4.08 5.73
N LEU A 28 4.24 -4.10 5.03
CA LEU A 28 3.64 -2.89 4.46
C LEU A 28 2.97 -2.01 5.51
N GLY A 29 2.76 -2.52 6.73
CA GLY A 29 2.22 -1.78 7.86
C GLY A 29 0.69 -1.79 7.93
N LEU A 30 0.05 -2.79 7.32
CA LEU A 30 -1.39 -3.00 7.46
C LEU A 30 -1.69 -3.59 8.84
N PRO A 31 -2.62 -3.01 9.61
CA PRO A 31 -2.84 -3.38 11.01
C PRO A 31 -3.55 -4.72 11.18
N ASN A 32 -4.39 -5.13 10.23
CA ASN A 32 -5.15 -6.36 10.35
C ASN A 32 -4.35 -7.54 9.74
N PRO A 33 -4.23 -8.66 10.45
CA PRO A 33 -3.53 -9.81 9.93
C PRO A 33 -4.29 -10.41 8.74
N MET A 34 -3.57 -10.68 7.66
CA MET A 34 -4.15 -11.32 6.48
C MET A 34 -4.62 -12.74 6.83
N ALA A 35 -5.86 -13.08 6.48
CA ALA A 35 -6.39 -14.42 6.74
C ALA A 35 -5.54 -15.50 6.05
N PRO A 36 -5.30 -16.67 6.68
CA PRO A 36 -4.37 -17.68 6.18
C PRO A 36 -4.96 -18.57 5.07
N TYR A 37 -5.81 -18.00 4.20
CA TYR A 37 -6.50 -18.69 3.11
C TYR A 37 -6.16 -18.09 1.75
N LEU A 38 -6.29 -18.89 0.67
CA LEU A 38 -6.06 -18.41 -0.70
C LEU A 38 -7.07 -17.35 -1.15
N SER A 39 -8.26 -17.29 -0.52
CA SER A 39 -9.25 -16.23 -0.76
C SER A 39 -8.72 -14.84 -0.41
N SER A 40 -7.69 -14.74 0.45
CA SER A 40 -7.01 -13.47 0.74
C SER A 40 -6.37 -12.83 -0.50
N ALA A 41 -6.05 -13.62 -1.54
CA ALA A 41 -5.61 -13.08 -2.83
C ALA A 41 -6.66 -12.17 -3.52
N LEU A 42 -7.92 -12.22 -3.07
CA LEU A 42 -9.03 -11.42 -3.59
C LEU A 42 -9.37 -10.20 -2.73
N GLY A 43 -8.62 -9.96 -1.63
CA GLY A 43 -8.88 -8.85 -0.71
C GLY A 43 -9.98 -9.16 0.30
N ALA A 44 -9.86 -10.29 1.00
CA ALA A 44 -10.83 -10.74 2.01
C ALA A 44 -10.65 -10.09 3.40
N THR A 45 -9.63 -9.24 3.57
CA THR A 45 -9.30 -8.57 4.83
C THR A 45 -9.63 -7.08 4.69
N GLU A 46 -10.43 -6.56 5.61
CA GLU A 46 -10.78 -5.14 5.68
C GLU A 46 -9.63 -4.36 6.32
N GLU A 47 -9.35 -3.16 5.81
CA GLU A 47 -8.24 -2.32 6.26
C GLU A 47 -8.65 -0.85 6.30
N PRO A 48 -8.12 -0.05 7.24
CA PRO A 48 -8.35 1.39 7.25
C PRO A 48 -7.82 2.04 5.95
N LEU A 49 -8.59 2.95 5.36
CA LEU A 49 -8.25 3.62 4.10
C LEU A 49 -6.86 4.28 4.16
N LEU A 50 -6.54 4.94 5.28
CA LEU A 50 -5.25 5.61 5.44
C LEU A 50 -4.07 4.61 5.43
N ASP A 51 -4.23 3.43 6.00
CA ASP A 51 -3.19 2.40 6.02
C ASP A 51 -2.99 1.76 4.65
N ILE A 52 -4.07 1.57 3.88
CA ILE A 52 -3.97 1.17 2.47
C ILE A 52 -3.24 2.24 1.65
N VAL A 53 -3.56 3.52 1.83
CA VAL A 53 -2.87 4.63 1.14
C VAL A 53 -1.39 4.65 1.50
N LYS A 54 -1.03 4.49 2.79
CA LYS A 54 0.36 4.37 3.24
C LYS A 54 1.09 3.20 2.57
N ALA A 55 0.44 2.03 2.49
CA ALA A 55 1.00 0.86 1.84
C ALA A 55 1.23 1.08 0.34
N TYR A 56 0.31 1.73 -0.36
CA TYR A 56 0.47 2.07 -1.78
C TYR A 56 1.56 3.13 -2.01
N ALA A 57 1.70 4.09 -1.10
CA ALA A 57 2.74 5.11 -1.17
C ALA A 57 4.16 4.52 -1.12
N VAL A 58 4.35 3.34 -0.52
CA VAL A 58 5.63 2.59 -0.56
C VAL A 58 6.07 2.36 -2.00
N PHE A 59 5.16 1.98 -2.91
CA PHE A 59 5.52 1.74 -4.31
C PHE A 59 5.92 3.03 -5.01
N ALA A 60 5.15 4.10 -4.83
CA ALA A 60 5.43 5.42 -5.40
C ALA A 60 6.76 6.01 -4.90
N ASN A 61 7.12 5.68 -3.65
CA ASN A 61 8.30 6.18 -2.94
C ASN A 61 9.48 5.19 -2.98
N LEU A 62 9.66 4.47 -4.10
CA LEU A 62 10.80 3.57 -4.34
C LEU A 62 11.02 2.51 -3.26
N GLY A 63 9.96 2.02 -2.64
CA GLY A 63 9.99 0.96 -1.64
C GLY A 63 10.14 1.44 -0.20
N ARG A 64 10.09 2.75 0.03
CA ARG A 64 10.28 3.37 1.34
C ARG A 64 8.96 3.75 1.99
N ARG A 65 8.80 3.40 3.27
CA ARG A 65 7.61 3.71 4.06
C ARG A 65 7.45 5.21 4.28
N VAL A 66 6.20 5.66 4.28
CA VAL A 66 5.83 7.03 4.64
C VAL A 66 5.11 7.05 5.98
N TYR A 67 5.34 8.11 6.75
CA TYR A 67 4.72 8.36 8.05
C TYR A 67 3.91 9.65 7.97
N PRO A 68 2.61 9.57 7.62
CA PRO A 68 1.75 10.75 7.53
C PRO A 68 1.67 11.46 8.88
N HIS A 69 1.80 12.79 8.87
CA HIS A 69 1.57 13.65 10.02
C HIS A 69 0.81 14.88 9.57
N PHE A 70 -0.12 15.35 10.40
CA PHE A 70 -0.98 16.50 10.07
C PHE A 70 -0.37 17.83 10.52
N ILE A 71 0.50 17.80 11.52
CA ILE A 71 1.12 18.98 12.12
C ILE A 71 2.57 19.02 11.68
N ARG A 72 2.97 20.10 11.01
CA ARG A 72 4.37 20.32 10.59
C ARG A 72 5.18 21.03 11.67
N ARG A 73 4.56 22.06 12.27
CA ARG A 73 5.14 22.87 13.34
C ARG A 73 4.04 23.58 14.11
N VAL A 74 4.33 23.92 15.36
CA VAL A 74 3.50 24.76 16.23
C VAL A 74 4.28 26.04 16.52
N LEU A 75 3.62 27.18 16.38
CA LEU A 75 4.19 28.51 16.64
C LEU A 75 3.44 29.16 17.80
N ASP A 76 4.11 30.00 18.57
CA ASP A 76 3.45 30.91 19.52
C ASP A 76 2.81 32.12 18.82
N ARG A 77 2.23 33.03 19.61
CA ARG A 77 1.59 34.26 19.11
C ARG A 77 2.56 35.18 18.37
N ASP A 78 3.82 35.19 18.78
CA ASP A 78 4.85 36.09 18.26
C ASP A 78 5.59 35.47 17.06
N GLY A 79 5.24 34.23 16.69
CA GLY A 79 5.79 33.49 15.56
C GLY A 79 7.01 32.62 15.92
N THR A 80 7.35 32.50 17.20
CA THR A 80 8.42 31.62 17.69
C THR A 80 8.01 30.17 17.54
N GLU A 81 8.88 29.33 17.00
CA GLU A 81 8.62 27.90 16.83
C GLU A 81 8.73 27.16 18.16
N LEU A 82 7.62 26.59 18.62
CA LEU A 82 7.54 25.81 19.86
C LEU A 82 7.87 24.33 19.62
N GLU A 83 7.38 23.80 18.50
CA GLU A 83 7.58 22.39 18.15
C GLU A 83 7.61 22.21 16.63
N ARG A 84 8.37 21.21 16.18
CA ARG A 84 8.46 20.77 14.78
C ARG A 84 8.45 19.26 14.73
N TRP A 85 7.63 18.73 13.82
CA TRP A 85 7.61 17.30 13.53
C TRP A 85 8.41 17.03 12.25
N PRO A 86 9.66 16.55 12.36
CA PRO A 86 10.40 16.11 11.19
C PRO A 86 9.79 14.82 10.63
N SER A 87 9.89 14.63 9.32
CA SER A 87 9.62 13.31 8.74
C SER A 87 10.67 12.34 9.26
N PRO A 88 10.29 11.20 9.86
CA PRO A 88 11.26 10.19 10.28
C PRO A 88 12.02 9.64 9.08
N ALA A 89 13.23 9.11 9.33
CA ALA A 89 13.96 8.37 8.31
C ALA A 89 13.08 7.21 7.82
N PRO A 90 12.84 7.08 6.50
CA PRO A 90 11.88 6.11 6.03
C PRO A 90 12.47 4.70 6.01
N ASP A 91 11.73 3.74 6.54
CA ASP A 91 12.12 2.33 6.49
C ASP A 91 12.07 1.80 5.05
N GLU A 92 13.10 1.06 4.64
CA GLU A 92 13.09 0.36 3.37
C GLU A 92 12.30 -0.95 3.49
N ILE A 93 11.14 -1.00 2.84
CA ILE A 93 10.25 -2.16 2.84
C ILE A 93 10.52 -3.04 1.62
N LEU A 94 10.76 -2.41 0.47
CA LEU A 94 11.02 -3.07 -0.81
C LEU A 94 12.27 -2.45 -1.44
N SER A 95 12.98 -3.25 -2.24
CA SER A 95 14.02 -2.66 -3.10
C SER A 95 13.37 -1.74 -4.13
N SER A 96 14.10 -0.69 -4.52
CA SER A 96 13.65 0.28 -5.52
C SER A 96 13.27 -0.38 -6.86
N TYR A 97 13.96 -1.46 -7.24
CA TYR A 97 13.63 -2.26 -8.43
C TYR A 97 12.25 -2.93 -8.34
N VAL A 98 11.94 -3.56 -7.21
CA VAL A 98 10.63 -4.22 -7.00
C VAL A 98 9.53 -3.16 -6.96
N ALA A 99 9.73 -2.08 -6.21
CA ALA A 99 8.77 -0.97 -6.15
C ALA A 99 8.49 -0.38 -7.55
N SER A 100 9.55 -0.10 -8.32
CA SER A 100 9.44 0.43 -9.69
C SER A 100 8.71 -0.52 -10.63
N THR A 101 8.95 -1.83 -10.49
CA THR A 101 8.23 -2.85 -11.25
C THR A 101 6.74 -2.83 -10.93
N VAL A 102 6.37 -2.72 -9.65
CA VAL A 102 4.95 -2.57 -9.25
C VAL A 102 4.37 -1.27 -9.81
N VAL A 103 5.09 -0.14 -9.74
CA VAL A 103 4.63 1.12 -10.34
C VAL A 103 4.34 0.95 -11.83
N ARG A 104 5.23 0.30 -12.59
CA ARG A 104 5.02 0.00 -14.01
C ARG A 104 3.74 -0.83 -14.23
N LEU A 105 3.52 -1.85 -13.42
CA LEU A 105 2.32 -2.69 -13.49
C LEU A 105 1.04 -1.92 -13.14
N MET A 106 1.12 -0.94 -12.23
CA MET A 106 -0.01 -0.07 -11.87
C MET A 106 -0.26 1.00 -12.93
N GLN A 107 0.76 1.46 -13.67
CA GLN A 107 0.57 2.32 -14.85
C GLN A 107 -0.25 1.60 -15.92
N GLU A 108 -0.07 0.28 -16.11
CA GLU A 108 -0.88 -0.51 -17.05
C GLU A 108 -2.37 -0.57 -16.67
N VAL A 109 -2.70 -0.51 -15.38
CA VAL A 109 -4.10 -0.42 -14.93
C VAL A 109 -4.75 0.87 -15.44
N VAL A 110 -3.98 1.96 -15.45
CA VAL A 110 -4.41 3.31 -15.86
C VAL A 110 -4.34 3.50 -17.37
N ASN A 111 -3.40 2.86 -18.06
CA ASN A 111 -3.24 3.04 -19.51
C ASN A 111 -4.16 2.11 -20.31
N HIS A 112 -4.31 0.85 -19.86
CA HIS A 112 -4.96 -0.21 -20.63
C HIS A 112 -5.90 -1.10 -19.80
N GLY A 113 -6.08 -0.79 -18.52
CA GLY A 113 -6.81 -1.63 -17.58
C GLY A 113 -8.11 -1.02 -17.08
N THR A 114 -8.51 -1.48 -15.91
CA THR A 114 -9.76 -1.09 -15.25
C THR A 114 -9.87 0.41 -14.89
N ALA A 115 -8.78 1.18 -14.96
CA ALA A 115 -8.77 2.62 -14.71
C ALA A 115 -8.44 3.43 -15.99
N ALA A 116 -8.60 2.82 -17.17
CA ALA A 116 -8.28 3.45 -18.46
C ALA A 116 -9.04 4.75 -18.74
N SER A 117 -10.22 4.95 -18.12
CA SER A 117 -11.00 6.19 -18.25
C SER A 117 -10.24 7.43 -17.79
N ILE A 118 -9.23 7.31 -16.91
CA ILE A 118 -8.34 8.42 -16.54
C ILE A 118 -7.72 9.03 -17.81
N ARG A 119 -7.34 8.22 -18.80
CA ARG A 119 -6.68 8.72 -20.02
C ARG A 119 -7.62 9.44 -20.98
N ALA A 120 -8.93 9.43 -20.75
CA ALA A 120 -9.88 10.26 -21.48
C ALA A 120 -9.83 11.74 -21.06
N HIS A 121 -9.14 12.07 -19.96
CA HIS A 121 -9.01 13.43 -19.44
C HIS A 121 -7.69 14.07 -19.89
N GLY A 122 -7.77 15.12 -20.71
CA GLY A 122 -6.62 15.80 -21.29
C GLY A 122 -5.69 16.45 -20.25
N GLU A 123 -6.22 16.78 -19.06
CA GLU A 123 -5.48 17.33 -17.92
C GLU A 123 -4.39 16.38 -17.41
N PHE A 124 -4.53 15.09 -17.67
CA PHE A 124 -3.56 14.06 -17.30
C PHE A 124 -2.62 13.68 -18.44
N SER A 125 -2.66 14.41 -19.56
CA SER A 125 -1.71 14.22 -20.65
C SER A 125 -0.28 14.44 -20.15
N GLY A 126 0.59 13.47 -20.42
CA GLY A 126 1.99 13.49 -19.97
C GLY A 126 2.21 13.20 -18.49
N TRP A 127 1.16 12.99 -17.68
CA TRP A 127 1.32 12.58 -16.28
C TRP A 127 1.57 11.09 -16.16
N ASP A 128 2.58 10.72 -15.38
CA ASP A 128 2.69 9.36 -14.89
C ASP A 128 1.73 9.16 -13.72
N ILE A 129 0.86 8.16 -13.87
CA ILE A 129 -0.17 7.82 -12.90
C ILE A 129 -0.16 6.31 -12.77
N GLY A 130 -0.05 5.82 -11.53
CA GLY A 130 -0.33 4.44 -11.18
C GLY A 130 -1.58 4.37 -10.32
N GLY A 131 -2.30 3.25 -10.36
CA GLY A 131 -3.41 3.05 -9.44
C GLY A 131 -4.06 1.70 -9.59
N LYS A 132 -5.00 1.41 -8.70
CA LYS A 132 -5.79 0.19 -8.73
C LYS A 132 -7.22 0.43 -8.27
N THR A 133 -8.15 -0.12 -9.04
CA THR A 133 -9.56 -0.27 -8.66
C THR A 133 -9.73 -1.40 -7.66
N GLY A 134 -10.55 -1.20 -6.63
CA GLY A 134 -11.04 -2.25 -5.75
C GLY A 134 -12.55 -2.38 -5.89
N THR A 135 -13.04 -3.62 -5.90
CA THR A 135 -14.47 -3.91 -5.92
C THR A 135 -14.68 -5.11 -5.04
N VAL A 136 -15.46 -4.93 -3.97
CA VAL A 136 -15.84 -6.02 -3.08
C VAL A 136 -17.05 -6.73 -3.67
N ASN A 137 -17.20 -8.02 -3.34
CA ASN A 137 -18.39 -8.79 -3.72
C ASN A 137 -19.67 -8.06 -3.29
N ASP A 138 -20.74 -8.29 -4.04
CA ASP A 138 -22.06 -7.66 -3.85
C ASP A 138 -22.08 -6.13 -4.00
N PHE A 139 -21.02 -5.52 -4.56
CA PHE A 139 -20.89 -4.08 -4.79
C PHE A 139 -21.12 -3.25 -3.52
N THR A 140 -20.69 -3.78 -2.38
CA THR A 140 -20.83 -3.13 -1.07
C THR A 140 -19.81 -2.00 -0.88
N ASP A 141 -18.63 -2.17 -1.45
CA ASP A 141 -17.54 -1.19 -1.37
C ASP A 141 -16.90 -0.95 -2.74
N ALA A 142 -16.70 0.34 -3.04
CA ALA A 142 -15.99 0.81 -4.21
C ALA A 142 -14.72 1.54 -3.78
N TRP A 143 -13.57 1.09 -4.27
CA TRP A 143 -12.28 1.67 -3.95
C TRP A 143 -11.54 2.12 -5.19
N PHE A 144 -10.81 3.22 -5.08
CA PHE A 144 -9.72 3.54 -6.00
C PHE A 144 -8.55 4.14 -5.23
N ILE A 145 -7.40 3.49 -5.34
CA ILE A 145 -6.14 4.02 -4.81
C ILE A 145 -5.25 4.36 -6.01
N GLY A 146 -4.86 5.61 -6.11
CA GLY A 146 -4.06 6.12 -7.22
C GLY A 146 -2.96 7.06 -6.72
N TYR A 147 -1.90 7.17 -7.50
CA TYR A 147 -0.74 7.98 -7.13
C TYR A 147 0.01 8.49 -8.35
N THR A 148 0.66 9.63 -8.15
CA THR A 148 1.68 10.21 -9.02
C THR A 148 3.02 10.20 -8.26
N PRO A 149 4.13 10.68 -8.84
CA PRO A 149 5.38 10.85 -8.09
C PRO A 149 5.29 11.78 -6.88
N THR A 150 4.23 12.60 -6.76
CA THR A 150 4.13 13.66 -5.75
C THR A 150 2.99 13.50 -4.76
N VAL A 151 2.01 12.65 -5.04
CA VAL A 151 0.86 12.42 -4.14
C VAL A 151 0.32 11.00 -4.30
N CYS A 152 -0.12 10.41 -3.19
CA CYS A 152 -0.89 9.18 -3.16
C CYS A 152 -2.24 9.47 -2.51
N THR A 153 -3.31 9.08 -3.20
CA THR A 153 -4.69 9.40 -2.82
C THR A 153 -5.53 8.13 -2.90
N GLY A 154 -6.28 7.87 -1.84
CA GLY A 154 -7.28 6.80 -1.80
C GLY A 154 -8.68 7.38 -1.68
N VAL A 155 -9.60 6.81 -2.45
CA VAL A 155 -11.03 7.09 -2.37
C VAL A 155 -11.75 5.78 -2.09
N TRP A 156 -12.62 5.82 -1.09
CA TRP A 156 -13.58 4.76 -0.79
C TRP A 156 -14.99 5.35 -0.82
N ILE A 157 -15.92 4.56 -1.36
CA ILE A 157 -17.35 4.82 -1.29
C ILE A 157 -18.02 3.54 -0.81
N GLY A 158 -18.86 3.68 0.21
CA GLY A 158 -19.61 2.62 0.87
C GLY A 158 -20.62 3.23 1.82
N PHE A 159 -21.52 2.40 2.33
CA PHE A 159 -22.40 2.76 3.43
C PHE A 159 -21.77 2.35 4.75
N ASP A 160 -22.06 3.09 5.84
CA ASP A 160 -21.59 2.73 7.18
C ASP A 160 -22.07 1.34 7.60
N GLU A 161 -23.30 1.00 7.24
CA GLU A 161 -23.82 -0.36 7.31
C GLU A 161 -23.60 -1.05 5.96
N LYS A 162 -22.95 -2.22 5.97
CA LYS A 162 -22.59 -2.97 4.75
C LYS A 162 -23.82 -3.34 3.93
N LYS A 163 -24.09 -2.55 2.89
CA LYS A 163 -25.23 -2.67 1.98
C LYS A 163 -24.75 -2.45 0.54
N PRO A 164 -25.36 -3.11 -0.45
CA PRO A 164 -25.00 -2.88 -1.85
C PRO A 164 -25.16 -1.40 -2.24
N LEU A 165 -24.17 -0.85 -2.95
CA LEU A 165 -24.22 0.51 -3.52
C LEU A 165 -25.22 0.62 -4.67
N GLY A 166 -25.50 -0.50 -5.32
CA GLY A 166 -26.34 -0.59 -6.50
C GLY A 166 -25.72 -1.52 -7.52
N ASN A 167 -26.54 -1.98 -8.47
CA ASN A 167 -26.06 -2.87 -9.52
C ASN A 167 -24.98 -2.16 -10.36
N LYS A 168 -23.79 -2.78 -10.46
CA LYS A 168 -22.63 -2.31 -11.24
C LYS A 168 -21.87 -1.10 -10.64
N GLU A 169 -22.13 -0.75 -9.38
CA GLU A 169 -21.34 0.25 -8.65
C GLU A 169 -19.97 -0.32 -8.24
N THR A 170 -19.03 -0.30 -9.18
CA THR A 170 -17.65 -0.77 -8.99
C THR A 170 -16.72 0.38 -8.57
N GLY A 171 -15.49 0.04 -8.18
CA GLY A 171 -14.43 1.04 -7.95
C GLY A 171 -14.20 2.00 -9.13
N ALA A 172 -14.38 1.52 -10.36
CA ALA A 172 -14.23 2.35 -11.57
C ALA A 172 -15.42 3.29 -11.83
N VAL A 173 -16.59 2.99 -11.27
CA VAL A 173 -17.84 3.74 -11.49
C VAL A 173 -18.09 4.72 -10.35
N ALA A 174 -17.91 4.30 -9.10
CA ALA A 174 -18.21 5.12 -7.94
C ALA A 174 -16.98 5.91 -7.44
N ALA A 175 -15.89 5.23 -7.09
CA ALA A 175 -14.75 5.86 -6.42
C ALA A 175 -13.80 6.61 -7.38
N LEU A 176 -13.56 6.05 -8.57
CA LEU A 176 -12.61 6.61 -9.54
C LEU A 176 -13.00 8.03 -10.03
N PRO A 177 -14.26 8.36 -10.34
CA PRO A 177 -14.63 9.73 -10.73
C PRO A 177 -14.29 10.78 -9.67
N VAL A 178 -14.52 10.48 -8.39
CA VAL A 178 -14.14 11.38 -7.28
C VAL A 178 -12.62 11.58 -7.23
N TRP A 179 -11.85 10.51 -7.42
CA TRP A 179 -10.40 10.61 -7.51
C TRP A 179 -9.95 11.47 -8.69
N ILE A 180 -10.59 11.32 -9.86
CA ILE A 180 -10.31 12.11 -11.06
C ILE A 180 -10.53 13.60 -10.79
N GLU A 181 -11.67 13.98 -10.22
CA GLU A 181 -11.98 15.38 -9.93
C GLU A 181 -11.01 16.00 -8.92
N PHE A 182 -10.68 15.27 -7.85
CA PHE A 182 -9.63 15.70 -6.91
C PHE A 182 -8.29 15.91 -7.63
N MET A 183 -7.89 14.97 -8.48
CA MET A 183 -6.61 15.04 -9.16
C MET A 183 -6.55 16.12 -10.23
N LYS A 184 -7.64 16.42 -10.94
CA LYS A 184 -7.71 17.59 -11.83
C LYS A 184 -7.48 18.89 -11.07
N ALA A 185 -8.10 19.03 -9.91
CA ALA A 185 -7.89 20.20 -9.05
C ALA A 185 -6.44 20.27 -8.55
N TYR A 186 -5.88 19.14 -8.12
CA TYR A 186 -4.50 19.05 -7.66
C TYR A 186 -3.49 19.38 -8.76
N THR A 187 -3.64 18.82 -9.97
CA THR A 187 -2.67 19.00 -11.07
C THR A 187 -2.82 20.33 -11.80
N LYS A 188 -3.88 21.11 -11.53
CA LYS A 188 -4.14 22.38 -12.21
C LYS A 188 -2.94 23.33 -12.08
N GLY A 189 -2.41 23.76 -13.23
CA GLY A 189 -1.27 24.68 -13.31
C GLY A 189 0.09 24.06 -12.95
N GLN A 190 0.14 22.75 -12.70
CA GLN A 190 1.39 22.05 -12.44
C GLN A 190 1.94 21.38 -13.72
N PRO A 191 3.27 21.33 -13.91
CA PRO A 191 3.84 20.54 -15.00
C PRO A 191 3.67 19.03 -14.74
N PRO A 192 3.48 18.22 -15.79
CA PRO A 192 3.40 16.77 -15.64
C PRO A 192 4.62 16.17 -14.95
N ARG A 193 4.37 15.25 -14.01
CA ARG A 193 5.42 14.55 -13.26
C ARG A 193 5.61 13.12 -13.76
N ARG A 194 6.87 12.67 -13.78
CA ARG A 194 7.29 11.32 -14.21
C ARG A 194 7.94 10.57 -13.06
N PHE A 195 7.74 9.25 -12.99
CA PHE A 195 8.45 8.43 -12.01
C PHE A 195 9.91 8.25 -12.40
N GLN A 196 10.80 8.29 -11.41
CA GLN A 196 12.21 7.91 -11.59
C GLN A 196 12.34 6.41 -11.35
N LEU A 197 11.91 5.60 -12.33
CA LEU A 197 11.86 4.15 -12.18
C LEU A 197 13.26 3.52 -12.26
N VAL A 198 13.55 2.62 -11.32
CA VAL A 198 14.75 1.78 -11.32
C VAL A 198 14.38 0.43 -11.94
N MET A 199 14.72 0.21 -13.21
CA MET A 199 14.34 -1.02 -13.93
C MET A 199 15.49 -2.01 -14.09
N THR A 200 16.69 -1.68 -13.61
CA THR A 200 17.82 -2.62 -13.59
C THR A 200 17.70 -3.52 -12.36
N PRO A 201 17.64 -4.85 -12.53
CA PRO A 201 17.58 -5.77 -11.40
C PRO A 201 18.89 -5.73 -10.60
N PRO A 202 18.84 -5.81 -9.25
CA PRO A 202 20.03 -6.03 -8.44
C PRO A 202 20.74 -7.33 -8.85
N PRO A 203 22.07 -7.46 -8.69
CA PRO A 203 22.84 -8.62 -9.14
C PRO A 203 22.27 -9.96 -8.69
N MET A 204 21.87 -10.07 -7.42
CA MET A 204 21.27 -11.29 -6.86
C MET A 204 19.95 -11.66 -7.56
N MET A 205 19.11 -10.68 -7.89
CA MET A 205 17.85 -10.91 -8.59
C MET A 205 18.09 -11.30 -10.06
N ALA A 206 19.07 -10.67 -10.71
CA ALA A 206 19.45 -11.02 -12.08
C ALA A 206 19.94 -12.47 -12.17
N GLN A 207 20.77 -12.90 -11.23
CA GLN A 207 21.25 -14.28 -11.12
C GLN A 207 20.09 -15.27 -10.90
N LEU A 208 19.18 -14.96 -9.98
CA LEU A 208 18.01 -15.81 -9.72
C LEU A 208 17.07 -15.90 -10.92
N GLN A 209 16.86 -14.79 -11.63
CA GLN A 209 16.05 -14.75 -12.85
C GLN A 209 16.68 -15.62 -13.95
N GLU A 210 18.00 -15.57 -14.12
CA GLU A 210 18.70 -16.40 -15.09
C GLU A 210 18.64 -17.88 -14.71
N GLN A 211 18.86 -18.23 -13.45
CA GLN A 211 18.69 -19.62 -12.97
C GLN A 211 17.28 -20.16 -13.27
N ARG A 212 16.23 -19.40 -12.94
CA ARG A 212 14.85 -19.80 -13.26
C ARG A 212 14.57 -19.89 -14.76
N ARG A 213 15.20 -19.03 -15.56
CA ARG A 213 15.10 -19.08 -17.03
C ARG A 213 15.69 -20.38 -17.55
N LEU A 214 16.84 -20.81 -17.02
CA LEU A 214 17.48 -22.07 -17.38
C LEU A 214 16.65 -23.28 -16.92
N GLU A 215 16.12 -23.25 -15.70
CA GLU A 215 15.23 -24.30 -15.16
C GLU A 215 13.94 -24.45 -16.00
N ARG A 216 13.35 -23.33 -16.45
CA ARG A 216 12.16 -23.34 -17.32
C ARG A 216 12.49 -23.58 -18.79
N GLY A 217 13.72 -23.27 -19.20
CA GLY A 217 14.24 -23.41 -20.56
C GLY A 217 14.79 -24.80 -20.89
N GLY A 218 14.83 -25.73 -19.93
CA GLY A 218 15.23 -27.13 -20.12
C GLY A 218 14.22 -28.01 -20.90
N GLY A 219 13.49 -27.44 -21.86
CA GLY A 219 12.51 -28.13 -22.70
C GLY A 219 12.84 -27.95 -24.18
N TRP A 220 13.17 -29.08 -24.83
CA TRP A 220 13.56 -29.28 -26.24
C TRP A 220 15.04 -29.05 -26.58
N VAL A 221 15.88 -30.01 -26.17
CA VAL A 221 17.04 -30.43 -26.98
C VAL A 221 16.55 -31.56 -27.87
N GLU A 222 16.63 -31.38 -29.19
CA GLU A 222 16.35 -32.40 -30.19
C GLU A 222 17.44 -33.49 -30.09
N GLY A 223 17.25 -34.41 -29.15
CA GLY A 223 18.08 -35.60 -28.98
C GLY A 223 17.61 -36.68 -29.94
N SER A 224 18.47 -37.06 -30.88
CA SER A 224 18.31 -38.29 -31.64
C SER A 224 18.09 -39.48 -30.71
N HIS A 225 17.14 -40.34 -31.10
CA HIS A 225 16.77 -41.63 -30.51
C HIS A 225 15.87 -41.58 -29.26
N GLY A 226 14.61 -41.96 -29.50
CA GLY A 226 13.54 -41.98 -28.52
C GLY A 226 13.78 -42.92 -27.33
N GLN A 227 13.80 -42.32 -26.15
CA GLN A 227 13.30 -42.89 -24.90
C GLN A 227 12.76 -41.73 -24.04
N PRO A 228 11.57 -41.83 -23.42
CA PRO A 228 11.07 -40.80 -22.53
C PRO A 228 11.80 -40.84 -21.17
N LEU A 229 12.27 -39.69 -20.69
CA LEU A 229 12.88 -39.50 -19.37
C LEU A 229 11.84 -39.06 -18.32
N PRO A 230 12.08 -39.33 -17.02
CA PRO A 230 11.06 -39.18 -15.98
C PRO A 230 10.80 -37.71 -15.63
N ILE A 231 9.56 -37.44 -15.22
CA ILE A 231 9.14 -36.15 -14.66
C ILE A 231 9.83 -35.97 -13.30
N VAL A 232 10.89 -35.15 -13.25
CA VAL A 232 11.44 -34.65 -11.99
C VAL A 232 10.69 -33.38 -11.62
N GLY A 233 9.53 -33.56 -10.99
CA GLY A 233 8.73 -32.49 -10.39
C GLY A 233 8.67 -32.66 -8.89
N GLY A 234 9.63 -32.06 -8.18
CA GLY A 234 9.55 -31.83 -6.73
C GLY A 234 9.89 -30.36 -6.44
N PRO A 235 9.26 -29.71 -5.45
CA PRO A 235 9.62 -28.34 -5.09
C PRO A 235 11.10 -28.28 -4.67
N PRO A 236 11.86 -27.26 -5.08
CA PRO A 236 13.28 -27.17 -4.74
C PRO A 236 13.45 -27.03 -3.22
N ASN A 237 14.42 -27.77 -2.70
CA ASN A 237 14.84 -27.71 -1.31
C ASN A 237 15.50 -26.34 -1.05
N LEU A 238 14.79 -25.42 -0.39
CA LEU A 238 15.22 -24.02 -0.15
C LEU A 238 16.24 -23.87 1.00
N ASN A 239 16.86 -24.96 1.44
CA ASN A 239 17.88 -24.94 2.52
C ASN A 239 19.30 -24.59 2.05
N VAL A 240 19.45 -23.94 0.89
CA VAL A 240 20.76 -23.40 0.45
C VAL A 240 20.71 -21.88 0.46
N LEU A 241 20.64 -21.30 1.66
CA LEU A 241 21.16 -19.96 1.92
C LEU A 241 22.36 -20.15 2.85
N PRO A 242 23.55 -19.62 2.53
CA PRO A 242 24.63 -19.57 3.51
C PRO A 242 24.17 -18.69 4.69
N SER A 243 24.14 -19.28 5.88
CA SER A 243 23.92 -18.61 7.15
C SER A 243 25.10 -17.70 7.47
N THR A 244 25.15 -16.51 6.89
CA THR A 244 25.99 -15.41 7.37
C THR A 244 25.11 -14.33 7.99
N LEU A 245 24.49 -14.70 9.11
CA LEU A 245 24.23 -13.73 10.17
C LEU A 245 25.59 -13.37 10.78
N LEU A 246 25.96 -12.09 10.70
CA LEU A 246 27.10 -11.57 11.46
C LEU A 246 26.83 -11.81 12.95
N PRO A 247 27.78 -12.34 13.75
CA PRO A 247 27.55 -12.61 15.17
C PRO A 247 27.37 -11.30 15.94
N ILE A 248 26.29 -11.21 16.71
CA ILE A 248 26.19 -10.26 17.82
C ILE A 248 27.08 -10.82 18.93
N GLU A 249 28.15 -10.10 19.27
CA GLU A 249 29.01 -10.43 20.41
C GLU A 249 28.18 -10.50 21.70
N GLN A 250 28.05 -11.71 22.26
CA GLN A 250 27.59 -11.90 23.63
C GLN A 250 28.75 -11.55 24.56
N ARG A 251 28.67 -10.39 25.22
CA ARG A 251 29.48 -10.15 26.42
C ARG A 251 28.88 -10.97 27.57
N SER A 252 29.64 -11.96 27.99
CA SER A 252 29.49 -12.64 29.27
C SER A 252 29.81 -11.68 30.40
N ASP A 253 28.94 -11.57 31.39
CA ASP A 253 29.37 -11.34 32.77
C ASP A 253 28.51 -12.20 33.70
N ARG A 254 29.19 -13.16 34.35
CA ARG A 254 28.75 -13.76 35.59
C ARG A 254 29.01 -12.75 36.69
N ASP A 255 28.00 -12.38 37.46
CA ASP A 255 28.00 -12.64 38.91
C ASP A 255 26.67 -12.24 39.54
N GLY A 256 26.27 -13.06 40.51
CA GLY A 256 24.95 -13.01 41.11
C GLY A 256 24.82 -12.09 42.32
N ARG A 257 23.55 -12.03 42.76
CA ARG A 257 23.03 -11.56 44.05
C ARG A 257 22.88 -10.05 44.21
N GLY A 258 21.63 -9.59 44.15
CA GLY A 258 21.23 -8.27 44.61
C GLY A 258 19.72 -8.07 44.54
N ARG A 259 19.09 -8.20 45.70
CA ARG A 259 17.75 -7.80 46.16
C ARG A 259 16.79 -7.01 45.25
N ALA A 260 15.52 -7.33 45.49
CA ALA A 260 14.30 -6.66 45.09
C ALA A 260 14.33 -5.13 45.22
N GLU A 261 13.81 -4.45 44.20
CA GLU A 261 13.18 -3.14 44.31
C GLU A 261 12.02 -3.06 43.33
N GLU A 262 10.87 -2.73 43.89
CA GLU A 262 9.57 -2.54 43.25
C GLU A 262 9.59 -1.18 42.55
N ALA A 263 9.59 -1.17 41.21
CA ALA A 263 9.57 0.06 40.41
C ALA A 263 8.22 0.22 39.71
N SER A 264 7.46 1.16 40.23
CA SER A 264 6.16 1.69 39.81
C SER A 264 6.02 1.99 38.31
N GLU A 265 4.86 1.64 37.74
CA GLU A 265 4.39 2.09 36.42
C GLU A 265 4.38 3.62 36.30
N PRO A 266 4.73 4.20 35.13
CA PRO A 266 4.60 5.63 34.90
C PRO A 266 3.12 6.00 34.71
N ALA A 267 2.63 6.88 35.58
CA ALA A 267 1.27 7.39 35.58
C ALA A 267 0.92 8.13 34.28
N LEU A 268 -0.25 7.78 33.70
CA LEU A 268 -0.91 8.55 32.65
C LEU A 268 -1.27 9.96 33.17
N PRO A 269 -1.12 11.03 32.36
CA PRO A 269 -1.53 12.36 32.77
C PRO A 269 -3.05 12.41 33.03
N ARG A 270 -3.42 12.94 34.19
CA ARG A 270 -4.81 13.11 34.65
C ARG A 270 -5.63 13.91 33.64
N THR A 271 -6.80 13.38 33.28
CA THR A 271 -7.82 14.07 32.50
C THR A 271 -8.33 15.29 33.27
N VAL A 272 -8.28 16.46 32.63
CA VAL A 272 -8.94 17.68 33.13
C VAL A 272 -10.45 17.52 32.87
N PRO A 273 -11.35 17.71 33.85
CA PRO A 273 -12.78 17.64 33.61
C PRO A 273 -13.22 18.78 32.69
N ALA A 274 -13.99 18.44 31.65
CA ALA A 274 -14.57 19.41 30.73
C ALA A 274 -15.61 20.29 31.45
N THR A 275 -15.44 21.61 31.37
CA THR A 275 -16.45 22.58 31.77
C THR A 275 -17.70 22.43 30.89
N PRO A 276 -18.94 22.41 31.43
CA PRO A 276 -20.14 22.30 30.59
C PRO A 276 -20.32 23.56 29.73
N LEU A 277 -20.65 23.37 28.46
CA LEU A 277 -21.07 24.44 27.56
C LEU A 277 -22.42 25.02 28.01
N PRO A 278 -22.63 26.35 27.93
CA PRO A 278 -23.92 26.95 28.24
C PRO A 278 -24.99 26.60 27.17
N PRO A 279 -26.30 26.61 27.50
CA PRO A 279 -27.36 26.23 26.57
C PRO A 279 -27.45 27.17 25.36
N ALA A 280 -27.74 26.60 24.19
CA ALA A 280 -27.90 27.34 22.95
C ALA A 280 -29.11 28.28 23.00
N GLU A 281 -28.89 29.58 22.84
CA GLU A 281 -29.96 30.56 22.61
C GLU A 281 -30.71 30.26 21.30
N GLN A 282 -32.03 30.24 21.39
CA GLN A 282 -32.93 30.10 20.26
C GLN A 282 -32.73 31.25 19.26
N ARG A 283 -32.11 30.95 18.11
CA ARG A 283 -32.04 31.87 16.98
C ARG A 283 -33.44 32.14 16.43
N GLN A 284 -34.01 33.29 16.78
CA GLN A 284 -35.19 33.84 16.11
C GLN A 284 -34.87 34.08 14.62
N ARG A 285 -35.72 33.52 13.75
CA ARG A 285 -35.62 33.66 12.29
C ARG A 285 -35.93 35.10 11.88
N ARG A 286 -34.99 35.78 11.20
CA ARG A 286 -35.28 37.04 10.50
C ARG A 286 -36.07 36.77 9.21
N PRO A 287 -37.12 37.56 8.88
CA PRO A 287 -37.86 37.41 7.64
C PRO A 287 -37.05 37.92 6.44
N ARG A 288 -37.19 37.22 5.30
CA ARG A 288 -36.60 37.60 4.00
C ARG A 288 -37.30 38.84 3.45
N ARG A 289 -36.54 39.90 3.15
CA ARG A 289 -36.98 40.98 2.26
C ARG A 289 -36.80 40.53 0.81
N THR A 290 -37.86 40.68 0.02
CA THR A 290 -37.86 40.66 -1.44
C THR A 290 -37.96 42.10 -1.93
N GLU A 291 -37.10 42.48 -2.90
CA GLU A 291 -37.20 43.71 -3.70
C GLU A 291 -36.76 43.36 -5.14
N PRO A 292 -37.13 44.17 -6.15
CA PRO A 292 -38.24 45.13 -6.25
C PRO A 292 -39.43 44.58 -7.04
#